data_AF-A0A317C4A8-F1
#
_entry.id   AF-A0A317C4A8-F1
#
_cell.length_a   1.000
_cell.length_b   1.000
_cell.length_c   1.000
_cell.angle_alpha   90.00
_cell.angle_beta   90.00
_cell.angle_gamma   90.00
#
_symmetry.space_group_name_H-M   'P 1'
#
loop_
_entity.id
_entity.type
_entity.pdbx_description
1 polymer ?
#
loop_
_entity_poly.entity_id
_entity_poly.type
_entity_poly.pdbx_seq_one_letter_code
_entity_poly.pdbx_strand_id
1 'polypeptide(L)'
;MIFQNYLSLTSTLTLTVLLTACNSSLKAEFDEKTDYEKAHGIWEKQGYGDIYQLTDVNAKVYEYNSHSCMLSDVLTIEEAEEAIIDSFEISQGGRSAVITTAQAGVFPVNLQLRDALPETCEEDKLLETSDPEIAFEHLWHTFNDYYAFFEIREVDWQTQYQTYRPLVSSDTTDEQLFTLISAMLAPLQDGHIGLTAGDEDFSPEPDSQLEIDLYKAFTQQNDVDNFSQFAYSMLDQINDITLSNVSNLKHAGGEDEDTISWGTLSGNLGYLNIASMINVVTDGDIEDSHKEAEAANTILSQAFEDLKDTDGIVIDVRLNSGGHDAVGLAIASHFFS
;
A
#
# COMPACT_ATOMS: atom_id res chain seq x y z
N MET A 1 2.64 -49.99 -79.29
CA MET A 1 1.82 -48.94 -78.65
C MET A 1 2.56 -48.59 -77.37
N ILE A 2 3.14 -47.41 -77.17
CA ILE A 2 2.66 -46.07 -77.52
C ILE A 2 3.85 -45.24 -78.06
N PHE A 3 3.56 -44.45 -79.09
CA PHE A 3 4.50 -43.69 -79.90
C PHE A 3 4.96 -42.40 -79.23
N GLN A 4 6.21 -42.07 -79.56
CA GLN A 4 6.91 -40.80 -79.56
C GLN A 4 6.16 -39.58 -80.15
N ASN A 5 6.62 -38.41 -79.70
CA ASN A 5 7.00 -37.21 -80.49
C ASN A 5 6.03 -36.01 -80.72
N TYR A 6 6.57 -34.85 -80.28
CA TYR A 6 6.57 -33.48 -80.83
C TYR A 6 5.25 -32.82 -81.30
N LEU A 7 4.96 -31.61 -80.78
CA LEU A 7 5.30 -30.36 -81.49
C LEU A 7 5.06 -29.11 -80.63
N SER A 8 6.09 -28.27 -80.58
CA SER A 8 6.06 -26.86 -80.20
C SER A 8 5.51 -26.00 -81.34
N LEU A 9 4.78 -24.90 -81.04
CA LEU A 9 4.93 -23.56 -81.63
C LEU A 9 3.88 -22.61 -80.99
N THR A 10 4.30 -21.70 -80.10
CA THR A 10 4.54 -20.25 -80.30
C THR A 10 3.30 -19.33 -80.33
N SER A 11 3.31 -18.40 -79.36
CA SER A 11 2.86 -17.00 -79.41
C SER A 11 1.38 -16.69 -79.59
N THR A 12 0.77 -16.15 -78.53
CA THR A 12 0.41 -14.71 -78.56
C THR A 12 0.19 -14.17 -77.14
N LEU A 13 0.75 -13.00 -76.94
CA LEU A 13 0.70 -12.12 -75.78
C LEU A 13 -0.70 -11.50 -75.69
N THR A 14 -1.44 -11.69 -74.60
CA THR A 14 -2.53 -10.78 -74.23
C THR A 14 -2.45 -10.39 -72.76
N LEU A 15 -2.11 -9.11 -72.65
CA LEU A 15 -2.09 -8.19 -71.52
C LEU A 15 -3.34 -8.29 -70.63
N THR A 16 -3.09 -8.60 -69.36
CA THR A 16 -3.62 -7.97 -68.13
C THR A 16 -5.01 -7.33 -68.14
N VAL A 17 -5.92 -7.91 -67.33
CA VAL A 17 -6.86 -7.13 -66.51
C VAL A 17 -6.73 -7.62 -65.07
N LEU A 18 -6.15 -6.77 -64.22
CA LEU A 18 -6.12 -6.91 -62.77
C LEU A 18 -7.54 -6.67 -62.23
N LEU A 19 -8.17 -7.71 -61.69
CA LEU A 19 -9.29 -7.56 -60.75
C LEU A 19 -8.71 -7.74 -59.34
N THR A 20 -8.28 -6.63 -58.75
CA THR A 20 -8.13 -6.51 -57.30
C THR A 20 -9.48 -6.18 -56.71
N ALA A 21 -10.05 -7.09 -55.91
CA ALA A 21 -11.00 -6.74 -54.85
C ALA A 21 -11.11 -7.89 -53.84
N CYS A 22 -10.47 -7.66 -52.70
CA CYS A 22 -10.80 -8.11 -51.35
C CYS A 22 -11.24 -9.56 -51.14
N ASN A 23 -10.31 -10.41 -50.73
CA ASN A 23 -10.62 -11.44 -49.75
C ASN A 23 -9.87 -11.08 -48.47
N SER A 24 -10.46 -10.20 -47.68
CA SER A 24 -10.06 -9.96 -46.30
C SER A 24 -10.22 -11.29 -45.57
N SER A 25 -9.11 -11.94 -45.29
CA SER A 25 -9.02 -12.98 -44.27
C SER A 25 -9.60 -12.40 -42.98
N LEU A 26 -10.84 -12.79 -42.66
CA LEU A 26 -11.37 -12.71 -41.31
C LEU A 26 -10.46 -13.58 -40.45
N LYS A 27 -9.42 -12.97 -39.89
CA LYS A 27 -8.80 -13.44 -38.66
C LYS A 27 -9.95 -13.53 -37.67
N ALA A 28 -10.22 -14.74 -37.18
CA ALA A 28 -10.91 -14.86 -35.91
C ALA A 28 -10.05 -14.13 -34.88
N GLU A 29 -10.48 -12.94 -34.49
CA GLU A 29 -10.13 -12.39 -33.18
C GLU A 29 -10.64 -13.42 -32.18
N PHE A 30 -9.70 -14.14 -31.56
CA PHE A 30 -10.01 -14.77 -30.30
C PHE A 30 -10.26 -13.61 -29.35
N ASP A 31 -11.52 -13.43 -28.97
CA ASP A 31 -11.97 -12.48 -27.95
C ASP A 31 -11.38 -12.96 -26.61
N GLU A 32 -10.11 -12.65 -26.39
CA GLU A 32 -9.45 -12.92 -25.13
C GLU A 32 -9.98 -11.91 -24.14
N LYS A 33 -10.68 -12.41 -23.12
CA LYS A 33 -11.23 -11.58 -22.06
C LYS A 33 -10.15 -10.66 -21.47
N THR A 34 -10.50 -9.41 -21.20
CA THR A 34 -9.61 -8.52 -20.43
C THR A 34 -9.42 -9.06 -19.01
N ASP A 35 -8.42 -8.58 -18.30
CA ASP A 35 -8.18 -9.03 -16.93
C ASP A 35 -9.32 -8.60 -15.99
N TYR A 36 -9.91 -7.43 -16.22
CA TYR A 36 -11.15 -7.01 -15.57
C TYR A 36 -12.32 -7.98 -15.85
N GLU A 37 -12.53 -8.39 -17.10
CA GLU A 37 -13.57 -9.36 -17.47
C GLU A 37 -13.35 -10.76 -16.89
N LYS A 38 -12.09 -11.14 -16.63
CA LYS A 38 -11.74 -12.37 -15.90
C LYS A 38 -12.03 -12.23 -14.40
N ALA A 39 -11.93 -11.02 -13.86
CA ALA A 39 -12.16 -10.71 -12.46
C ALA A 39 -13.64 -10.45 -12.11
N HIS A 40 -14.57 -10.37 -13.08
CA HIS A 40 -16.01 -10.17 -12.80
C HIS A 40 -16.53 -11.08 -11.69
N GLY A 41 -17.22 -10.48 -10.72
CA GLY A 41 -17.68 -11.17 -9.53
C GLY A 41 -17.73 -10.30 -8.29
N ILE A 42 -18.00 -10.93 -7.16
CA ILE A 42 -18.04 -10.29 -5.85
C ILE A 42 -16.88 -10.86 -5.04
N TRP A 43 -15.88 -10.05 -4.74
CA TRP A 43 -14.68 -10.47 -4.03
C TRP A 43 -14.64 -9.86 -2.64
N GLU A 44 -14.46 -10.69 -1.62
CA GLU A 44 -14.24 -10.24 -0.25
C GLU A 44 -12.75 -10.26 0.07
N LYS A 45 -12.23 -9.13 0.53
CA LYS A 45 -10.88 -8.98 1.04
C LYS A 45 -10.82 -9.49 2.47
N GLN A 46 -10.18 -10.64 2.65
CA GLN A 46 -10.25 -11.40 3.90
C GLN A 46 -9.57 -10.65 5.04
N GLY A 47 -10.34 -10.32 6.08
CA GLY A 47 -9.84 -9.67 7.29
C GLY A 47 -9.78 -8.14 7.24
N TYR A 48 -10.29 -7.51 6.18
CA TYR A 48 -10.22 -6.06 6.00
C TYR A 48 -11.59 -5.37 5.87
N GLY A 49 -12.68 -6.13 5.70
CA GLY A 49 -14.03 -5.57 5.54
C GLY A 49 -14.35 -5.08 4.13
N ASP A 50 -13.38 -4.95 3.23
CA ASP A 50 -13.65 -4.55 1.85
C ASP A 50 -14.36 -5.67 1.05
N ILE A 51 -15.39 -5.29 0.29
CA ILE A 51 -16.00 -6.13 -0.74
C ILE A 51 -16.00 -5.38 -2.07
N TYR A 52 -15.49 -6.02 -3.12
CA TYR A 52 -15.47 -5.49 -4.48
C TYR A 52 -16.52 -6.20 -5.34
N GLN A 53 -17.46 -5.45 -5.90
CA GLN A 53 -18.41 -5.97 -6.90
C GLN A 53 -18.01 -5.45 -8.27
N LEU A 54 -17.43 -6.32 -9.09
CA LEU A 54 -16.92 -6.04 -10.42
C LEU A 54 -17.95 -6.47 -11.47
N THR A 55 -18.45 -5.51 -12.25
CA THR A 55 -19.49 -5.72 -13.27
C THR A 55 -19.06 -5.16 -14.63
N ASP A 56 -19.79 -5.50 -15.69
CA ASP A 56 -19.57 -4.97 -17.05
C ASP A 56 -19.69 -3.42 -17.17
N VAL A 57 -20.13 -2.73 -16.11
CA VAL A 57 -20.40 -1.27 -16.13
C VAL A 57 -19.45 -0.50 -15.24
N ASN A 58 -19.21 -1.00 -14.02
CA ASN A 58 -18.40 -0.36 -13.00
C ASN A 58 -17.96 -1.37 -11.94
N ALA A 59 -17.05 -0.93 -11.07
CA ALA A 59 -16.76 -1.59 -9.81
C ALA A 59 -17.42 -0.82 -8.67
N LYS A 60 -18.01 -1.53 -7.72
CA LYS A 60 -18.46 -0.96 -6.44
C LYS A 60 -17.60 -1.48 -5.31
N VAL A 61 -17.15 -0.59 -4.43
CA VAL A 61 -16.40 -0.93 -3.21
C VAL A 61 -17.32 -0.73 -2.02
N TYR A 62 -17.41 -1.76 -1.18
CA TYR A 62 -18.20 -1.73 0.04
C TYR A 62 -17.29 -1.91 1.26
N GLU A 63 -17.57 -1.16 2.33
CA GLU A 63 -17.02 -1.40 3.65
C GLU A 63 -18.05 -2.19 4.46
N TYR A 64 -17.74 -3.46 4.71
CA TYR A 64 -18.59 -4.43 5.37
C TYR A 64 -18.03 -4.78 6.75
N ASN A 65 -18.93 -4.91 7.72
CA ASN A 65 -18.68 -5.62 8.98
C ASN A 65 -19.89 -6.52 9.30
N SER A 66 -19.76 -7.35 10.33
CA SER A 66 -20.79 -8.32 10.72
C SER A 66 -22.14 -7.71 11.08
N HIS A 67 -22.21 -6.38 11.32
CA HIS A 67 -23.43 -5.66 11.67
C HIS A 67 -24.03 -4.87 10.50
N SER A 68 -23.20 -4.32 9.61
CA SER A 68 -23.62 -3.29 8.67
C SER A 68 -22.74 -3.26 7.41
N CYS A 69 -23.16 -2.50 6.41
CA CYS A 69 -22.40 -2.30 5.18
C CYS A 69 -22.65 -0.91 4.63
N MET A 70 -21.62 -0.28 4.07
CA MET A 70 -21.72 0.98 3.36
C MET A 70 -21.05 0.88 1.99
N LEU A 71 -21.58 1.64 1.03
CA LEU A 71 -20.96 1.81 -0.28
C LEU A 71 -19.93 2.94 -0.14
N SER A 72 -18.65 2.60 -0.20
CA SER A 72 -17.57 3.58 -0.05
C SER A 72 -17.18 4.21 -1.38
N ASP A 73 -17.21 3.45 -2.48
CA ASP A 73 -16.83 3.96 -3.80
C ASP A 73 -17.56 3.29 -4.98
N VAL A 74 -17.64 4.01 -6.09
CA VAL A 74 -18.08 3.52 -7.39
C VAL A 74 -17.07 3.95 -8.45
N LEU A 75 -16.22 3.01 -8.85
CA LEU A 75 -15.13 3.22 -9.78
C LEU A 75 -15.57 2.90 -11.22
N THR A 76 -15.08 3.68 -12.17
CA THR A 76 -15.08 3.28 -13.58
C THR A 76 -14.22 2.02 -13.77
N ILE A 77 -14.36 1.36 -14.93
CA ILE A 77 -13.55 0.17 -15.25
C ILE A 77 -12.05 0.52 -15.24
N GLU A 78 -11.66 1.67 -15.79
CA GLU A 78 -10.27 2.13 -15.84
C GLU A 78 -9.70 2.37 -14.43
N GLU A 79 -10.44 3.08 -13.57
CA GLU A 79 -10.04 3.30 -12.17
C GLU A 79 -9.96 1.98 -11.39
N ALA A 80 -10.87 1.05 -11.64
CA ALA A 80 -10.85 -0.26 -11.00
C ALA A 80 -9.69 -1.14 -11.50
N GLU A 81 -9.34 -1.04 -12.78
CA GLU A 81 -8.16 -1.73 -13.34
C GLU A 81 -6.90 -1.28 -12.61
N GLU A 82 -6.69 0.03 -12.51
CA GLU A 82 -5.53 0.63 -11.84
C GLU A 82 -5.51 0.36 -10.32
N ALA A 83 -6.62 0.61 -9.63
CA ALA A 83 -6.65 0.57 -8.16
C ALA A 83 -6.84 -0.85 -7.58
N ILE A 84 -7.39 -1.79 -8.36
CA ILE A 84 -7.80 -3.10 -7.85
C ILE A 84 -7.23 -4.22 -8.72
N ILE A 85 -7.50 -4.24 -10.03
CA ILE A 85 -7.28 -5.44 -10.85
C ILE A 85 -5.82 -5.69 -11.20
N ASP A 86 -5.00 -4.65 -11.42
CA ASP A 86 -3.57 -4.80 -11.74
C ASP A 86 -2.80 -5.57 -10.65
N SER A 87 -3.39 -5.66 -9.45
CA SER A 87 -2.87 -6.40 -8.31
C SER A 87 -3.34 -7.86 -8.19
N PHE A 88 -4.37 -8.27 -8.94
CA PHE A 88 -5.06 -9.54 -8.74
C PHE A 88 -4.33 -10.70 -9.43
N GLU A 89 -3.78 -11.61 -8.64
CA GLU A 89 -3.43 -12.94 -9.12
C GLU A 89 -4.56 -13.93 -8.82
N ILE A 90 -5.45 -14.11 -9.79
CA ILE A 90 -6.58 -15.05 -9.69
C ILE A 90 -6.08 -16.50 -9.80
N SER A 91 -6.47 -17.33 -8.85
CA SER A 91 -6.16 -18.76 -8.85
C SER A 91 -6.73 -19.49 -10.08
N GLN A 92 -6.15 -20.63 -10.45
CA GLN A 92 -6.65 -21.45 -11.57
C GLN A 92 -8.13 -21.87 -11.43
N GLY A 93 -8.66 -21.92 -10.19
CA GLY A 93 -10.07 -22.23 -9.93
C GLY A 93 -11.01 -21.03 -10.05
N GLY A 94 -10.49 -19.81 -10.20
CA GLY A 94 -11.28 -18.58 -10.31
C GLY A 94 -12.09 -18.23 -9.06
N ARG A 95 -11.84 -18.88 -7.92
CA ARG A 95 -12.60 -18.68 -6.68
C ARG A 95 -11.81 -18.00 -5.57
N SER A 96 -10.50 -17.93 -5.69
CA SER A 96 -9.64 -17.14 -4.83
C SER A 96 -8.71 -16.31 -5.69
N ALA A 97 -8.32 -15.15 -5.17
CA ALA A 97 -7.27 -14.32 -5.73
C ALA A 97 -6.37 -13.85 -4.60
N VAL A 98 -5.16 -13.42 -4.95
CA VAL A 98 -4.29 -12.71 -4.02
C VAL A 98 -3.95 -11.36 -4.63
N ILE A 99 -3.93 -10.34 -3.79
CA ILE A 99 -3.37 -9.04 -4.12
C ILE A 99 -1.88 -9.15 -3.82
N THR A 100 -1.08 -9.17 -4.88
CA THR A 100 0.40 -9.23 -4.85
C THR A 100 0.97 -7.94 -5.38
N THR A 101 0.42 -6.81 -4.97
CA THR A 101 0.96 -5.53 -5.42
C THR A 101 2.27 -5.19 -4.74
N ALA A 102 3.04 -4.37 -5.43
CA ALA A 102 3.95 -3.43 -4.80
C ALA A 102 3.26 -2.67 -3.64
N GLN A 103 2.02 -2.18 -3.84
CA GLN A 103 1.16 -1.55 -2.82
C GLN A 103 0.64 -2.46 -1.67
N ALA A 104 0.55 -3.79 -1.83
CA ALA A 104 0.13 -4.70 -0.74
C ALA A 104 1.29 -5.07 0.21
N GLY A 105 2.49 -4.58 -0.07
CA GLY A 105 3.70 -4.97 0.63
C GLY A 105 4.09 -6.41 0.34
N VAL A 106 4.75 -7.05 1.30
CA VAL A 106 5.33 -8.40 1.10
C VAL A 106 4.30 -9.50 1.37
N PHE A 107 3.26 -9.19 2.15
CA PHE A 107 2.29 -10.19 2.57
C PHE A 107 1.07 -10.17 1.65
N PRO A 108 0.76 -11.27 0.94
CA PRO A 108 -0.35 -11.29 0.02
C PRO A 108 -1.67 -11.12 0.76
N VAL A 109 -2.48 -10.17 0.31
CA VAL A 109 -3.86 -10.01 0.82
C VAL A 109 -4.76 -10.97 0.06
N ASN A 110 -5.48 -11.82 0.79
CA ASN A 110 -6.31 -12.86 0.19
C ASN A 110 -7.71 -12.32 -0.15
N LEU A 111 -8.20 -12.70 -1.32
CA LEU A 111 -9.55 -12.42 -1.79
C LEU A 111 -10.30 -13.73 -2.02
N GLN A 112 -11.56 -13.74 -1.59
CA GLN A 112 -12.45 -14.88 -1.78
C GLN A 112 -13.66 -14.46 -2.64
N LEU A 113 -13.89 -15.18 -3.73
CA LEU A 113 -15.09 -14.98 -4.53
C LEU A 113 -16.32 -15.43 -3.71
N ARG A 114 -17.34 -14.56 -3.70
CA ARG A 114 -18.65 -14.79 -3.10
C ARG A 114 -19.69 -15.01 -4.19
N ASP A 115 -20.67 -15.86 -3.87
CA ASP A 115 -21.77 -16.13 -4.80
C ASP A 115 -22.84 -15.02 -4.77
N ALA A 116 -22.87 -14.22 -3.69
CA ALA A 116 -23.75 -13.07 -3.50
C ALA A 116 -23.15 -12.06 -2.52
N LEU A 117 -23.64 -10.81 -2.58
CA LEU A 117 -23.34 -9.78 -1.57
C LEU A 117 -23.87 -10.24 -0.20
N PRO A 118 -23.22 -9.87 0.91
CA PRO A 118 -23.84 -9.96 2.23
C PRO A 118 -25.18 -9.23 2.24
N GLU A 119 -26.13 -9.72 3.04
CA GLU A 119 -27.47 -9.14 3.11
C GLU A 119 -27.44 -7.65 3.46
N THR A 120 -26.56 -7.22 4.36
CA THR A 120 -26.41 -5.81 4.74
C THR A 120 -25.87 -4.92 3.63
N CYS A 121 -25.24 -5.50 2.60
CA CYS A 121 -24.71 -4.77 1.44
C CYS A 121 -25.71 -4.71 0.26
N GLU A 122 -26.94 -5.23 0.43
CA GLU A 122 -28.00 -5.01 -0.55
C GLU A 122 -28.36 -3.52 -0.60
N GLU A 123 -28.68 -3.01 -1.79
CA GLU A 123 -28.85 -1.56 -2.06
C GLU A 123 -29.87 -0.87 -1.13
N ASP A 124 -30.92 -1.57 -0.71
CA ASP A 124 -31.95 -1.05 0.20
C ASP A 124 -31.57 -1.13 1.70
N LYS A 125 -30.41 -1.68 2.02
CA LYS A 125 -29.89 -1.91 3.39
C LYS A 125 -28.57 -1.21 3.68
N LEU A 126 -27.96 -0.57 2.68
CA LEU A 126 -26.75 0.21 2.85
C LEU A 126 -26.95 1.33 3.86
N LEU A 127 -25.93 1.56 4.69
CA LEU A 127 -25.88 2.70 5.57
C LEU A 127 -25.61 3.97 4.74
N GLU A 128 -26.62 4.83 4.61
CA GLU A 128 -26.54 6.10 3.89
C GLU A 128 -26.98 7.28 4.77
N THR A 129 -26.47 7.36 6.01
CA THR A 129 -26.92 8.36 6.97
C THR A 129 -25.77 9.02 7.73
N SER A 130 -25.94 10.30 8.04
CA SER A 130 -25.10 11.04 8.99
C SER A 130 -25.60 10.88 10.44
N ASP A 131 -26.32 9.80 10.75
CA ASP A 131 -26.82 9.55 12.10
C ASP A 131 -25.65 9.12 13.00
N PRO A 132 -25.39 9.86 14.10
CA PRO A 132 -24.25 9.59 14.96
C PRO A 132 -24.30 8.21 15.64
N GLU A 133 -25.49 7.68 15.91
CA GLU A 133 -25.62 6.34 16.49
C GLU A 133 -25.19 5.29 15.47
N ILE A 134 -25.57 5.45 14.20
CA ILE A 134 -25.20 4.52 13.14
C ILE A 134 -23.70 4.57 12.85
N ALA A 135 -23.11 5.78 12.79
CA ALA A 135 -21.67 5.94 12.62
C ALA A 135 -20.87 5.29 13.77
N PHE A 136 -21.32 5.47 15.01
CA PHE A 136 -20.72 4.81 16.17
C PHE A 136 -20.79 3.29 16.08
N GLU A 137 -21.96 2.73 15.76
CA GLU A 137 -22.16 1.28 15.65
C GLU A 137 -21.28 0.69 14.54
N HIS A 138 -21.23 1.35 13.37
CA HIS A 138 -20.40 0.90 12.26
C HIS A 138 -18.92 0.86 12.66
N LEU A 139 -18.39 1.96 13.20
CA LEU A 139 -16.98 2.02 13.62
C LEU A 139 -16.67 0.96 14.69
N TRP A 140 -17.51 0.86 15.72
CA TRP A 140 -17.25 -0.10 16.80
C TRP A 140 -17.22 -1.55 16.29
N HIS A 141 -18.15 -1.91 15.39
CA HIS A 141 -18.21 -3.24 14.79
C HIS A 141 -17.06 -3.50 13.82
N THR A 142 -16.61 -2.49 13.06
CA THR A 142 -15.41 -2.61 12.21
C THR A 142 -14.18 -2.95 13.05
N PHE A 143 -13.98 -2.25 14.17
CA PHE A 143 -12.91 -2.59 15.10
C PHE A 143 -13.09 -3.98 15.73
N ASN A 144 -14.30 -4.33 16.15
CA ASN A 144 -14.61 -5.63 16.74
C ASN A 144 -14.27 -6.80 15.80
N ASP A 145 -14.44 -6.62 14.49
CA ASP A 145 -14.28 -7.67 13.51
C ASP A 145 -12.86 -7.75 12.94
N TYR A 146 -12.18 -6.60 12.81
CA TYR A 146 -10.94 -6.51 12.03
C TYR A 146 -9.71 -6.02 12.81
N TYR A 147 -9.87 -5.40 13.99
CA TYR A 147 -8.70 -4.97 14.76
C TYR A 147 -8.02 -6.16 15.44
N ALA A 148 -6.77 -6.43 15.04
CA ALA A 148 -6.06 -7.65 15.42
C ALA A 148 -5.43 -7.64 16.83
N PHE A 149 -5.31 -6.47 17.48
CA PHE A 149 -4.37 -6.29 18.58
C PHE A 149 -4.99 -6.09 19.96
N PHE A 150 -6.31 -6.25 20.14
CA PHE A 150 -6.95 -6.03 21.45
C PHE A 150 -6.29 -6.80 22.61
N GLU A 151 -5.91 -8.07 22.38
CA GLU A 151 -5.24 -8.88 23.40
C GLU A 151 -3.87 -8.31 23.80
N ILE A 152 -3.07 -7.87 22.82
CA ILE A 152 -1.74 -7.29 23.05
C ILE A 152 -1.84 -5.90 23.69
N ARG A 153 -2.91 -5.15 23.38
CA ARG A 153 -3.21 -3.86 24.00
C ARG A 153 -3.85 -3.99 25.39
N GLU A 154 -4.20 -5.20 25.80
CA GLU A 154 -4.93 -5.47 27.05
C GLU A 154 -6.25 -4.69 27.15
N VAL A 155 -6.93 -4.44 26.02
CA VAL A 155 -8.19 -3.69 25.95
C VAL A 155 -9.37 -4.64 25.76
N ASP A 156 -10.32 -4.60 26.69
CA ASP A 156 -11.63 -5.23 26.50
C ASP A 156 -12.54 -4.33 25.66
N TRP A 157 -12.65 -4.65 24.37
CA TRP A 157 -13.45 -3.88 23.42
C TRP A 157 -14.95 -3.87 23.72
N GLN A 158 -15.47 -4.90 24.41
CA GLN A 158 -16.87 -4.94 24.83
C GLN A 158 -17.15 -3.97 25.97
N THR A 159 -16.18 -3.80 26.87
CA THR A 159 -16.25 -2.76 27.91
C THR A 159 -16.26 -1.36 27.29
N GLN A 160 -15.50 -1.14 26.21
CA GLN A 160 -15.54 0.12 25.45
C GLN A 160 -16.95 0.40 24.90
N TYR A 161 -17.58 -0.59 24.25
CA TYR A 161 -18.96 -0.46 23.77
C TYR A 161 -19.94 -0.04 24.87
N GLN A 162 -19.92 -0.79 25.99
CA GLN A 162 -20.85 -0.57 27.11
C GLN A 162 -20.67 0.81 27.76
N THR A 163 -19.46 1.37 27.67
CA THR A 163 -19.13 2.68 28.23
C THR A 163 -19.61 3.81 27.31
N TYR A 164 -19.31 3.72 26.01
CA TYR A 164 -19.48 4.84 25.09
C TYR A 164 -20.81 4.82 24.32
N ARG A 165 -21.35 3.64 23.97
CA ARG A 165 -22.60 3.55 23.20
C ARG A 165 -23.78 4.31 23.82
N PRO A 166 -24.03 4.24 25.15
CA PRO A 166 -25.15 4.96 25.77
C PRO A 166 -25.01 6.49 25.78
N LEU A 167 -23.82 7.01 25.45
CA LEU A 167 -23.53 8.44 25.39
C LEU A 167 -23.83 9.04 24.01
N VAL A 168 -24.04 8.19 22.99
CA VAL A 168 -24.36 8.59 21.62
C VAL A 168 -25.87 8.47 21.39
N SER A 169 -26.45 9.52 20.83
CA SER A 169 -27.87 9.59 20.45
C SER A 169 -28.03 10.37 19.16
N SER A 170 -29.19 10.32 18.52
CA SER A 170 -29.52 11.14 17.34
C SER A 170 -29.28 12.66 17.49
N ASP A 171 -29.19 13.18 18.72
CA ASP A 171 -28.92 14.60 19.01
C ASP A 171 -27.42 14.91 19.20
N THR A 172 -26.56 13.89 19.18
CA THR A 172 -25.10 14.05 19.32
C THR A 172 -24.53 14.76 18.09
N THR A 173 -23.75 15.82 18.30
CA THR A 173 -23.10 16.56 17.20
C THR A 173 -21.83 15.85 16.73
N ASP A 174 -21.36 16.17 15.52
CA ASP A 174 -20.12 15.59 14.96
C ASP A 174 -18.90 15.78 15.89
N GLU A 175 -18.70 16.99 16.44
CA GLU A 175 -17.63 17.28 17.43
C GLU A 175 -17.74 16.42 18.70
N GLN A 176 -18.98 16.18 19.18
CA GLN A 176 -19.21 15.33 20.35
C GLN A 176 -18.95 13.87 20.02
N LEU A 177 -19.38 13.42 18.84
CA LEU A 177 -19.16 12.06 18.36
C LEU A 177 -17.66 11.80 18.18
N PHE A 178 -16.94 12.71 17.53
CA PHE A 178 -15.48 12.64 17.38
C PHE A 178 -14.80 12.53 18.74
N THR A 179 -15.16 13.41 19.69
CA THR A 179 -14.61 13.35 21.06
C THR A 179 -14.88 12.01 21.76
N LEU A 180 -16.09 11.47 21.63
CA LEU A 180 -16.46 10.19 22.24
C LEU A 180 -15.71 9.01 21.61
N ILE A 181 -15.60 8.98 20.27
CA ILE A 181 -14.87 7.94 19.54
C ILE A 181 -13.38 8.01 19.85
N SER A 182 -12.76 9.21 19.83
CA SER A 182 -11.36 9.39 20.21
C SER A 182 -11.09 8.89 21.63
N ALA A 183 -11.98 9.19 22.58
CA ALA A 183 -11.86 8.69 23.94
C ALA A 183 -12.01 7.15 24.04
N MET A 184 -12.86 6.55 23.20
CA MET A 184 -13.04 5.09 23.10
C MET A 184 -11.81 4.39 22.51
N LEU A 185 -11.13 5.02 21.54
CA LEU A 185 -9.94 4.50 20.87
C LEU A 185 -8.65 4.73 21.67
N ALA A 186 -8.58 5.78 22.50
CA ALA A 186 -7.39 6.16 23.27
C ALA A 186 -6.71 5.02 24.05
N PRO A 187 -7.43 4.07 24.70
CA PRO A 187 -6.81 2.96 25.42
C PRO A 187 -6.01 1.99 24.52
N LEU A 188 -6.24 1.99 23.20
CA LEU A 188 -5.53 1.09 22.28
C LEU A 188 -4.05 1.44 22.15
N GLN A 189 -3.65 2.69 22.43
CA GLN A 189 -2.25 3.13 22.38
C GLN A 189 -1.54 2.72 21.07
N ASP A 190 -2.23 2.92 19.94
CA ASP A 190 -1.79 2.47 18.61
C ASP A 190 -1.72 3.62 17.61
N GLY A 191 -0.49 4.04 17.29
CA GLY A 191 -0.25 5.13 16.36
C GLY A 191 -0.73 4.88 14.92
N HIS A 192 -1.06 3.64 14.55
CA HIS A 192 -1.57 3.28 13.22
C HIS A 192 -3.09 3.44 13.10
N ILE A 193 -3.77 3.82 14.17
CA ILE A 193 -5.19 4.16 14.12
C ILE A 193 -5.29 5.66 13.86
N GLY A 194 -5.92 6.04 12.74
CA GLY A 194 -6.31 7.42 12.46
C GLY A 194 -7.83 7.57 12.54
N LEU A 195 -8.28 8.65 13.17
CA LEU A 195 -9.66 9.14 13.09
C LEU A 195 -9.62 10.56 12.57
N THR A 196 -10.40 10.86 11.53
CA THR A 196 -10.52 12.20 10.96
C THR A 196 -11.97 12.62 10.84
N ALA A 197 -12.23 13.91 11.05
CA ALA A 197 -13.53 14.53 10.86
C ALA A 197 -13.34 16.00 10.42
N GLY A 198 -13.40 16.25 9.11
CA GLY A 198 -13.09 17.57 8.57
C GLY A 198 -11.63 17.95 8.84
N ASP A 199 -11.42 19.02 9.61
CA ASP A 199 -10.08 19.49 10.03
C ASP A 199 -9.62 18.86 11.36
N GLU A 200 -10.43 18.03 12.01
CA GLU A 200 -10.06 17.32 13.24
C GLU A 200 -9.38 15.98 12.92
N ASP A 201 -8.29 15.69 13.62
CA ASP A 201 -7.55 14.44 13.55
C ASP A 201 -7.22 13.89 14.95
N PHE A 202 -7.19 12.58 15.07
CA PHE A 202 -6.81 11.88 16.29
C PHE A 202 -6.11 10.56 15.97
N SER A 203 -5.01 10.30 16.66
CA SER A 203 -4.35 9.00 16.72
C SER A 203 -4.07 8.67 18.18
N PRO A 204 -4.36 7.45 18.67
CA PRO A 204 -4.00 7.02 20.00
C PRO A 204 -2.51 6.65 20.08
N GLU A 205 -1.61 7.41 19.47
CA GLU A 205 -0.16 7.15 19.53
C GLU A 205 0.38 7.45 20.94
N PRO A 206 1.11 6.53 21.58
CA PRO A 206 1.80 6.83 22.82
C PRO A 206 3.05 7.66 22.53
N ASP A 207 3.26 8.74 23.30
CA ASP A 207 4.48 9.55 23.20
C ASP A 207 5.74 8.68 23.31
N SER A 208 6.62 8.79 22.32
CA SER A 208 7.91 8.08 22.37
C SER A 208 8.81 8.71 23.44
N GLN A 209 9.74 7.92 24.01
CA GLN A 209 10.72 8.47 24.96
C GLN A 209 11.56 9.60 24.33
N LEU A 210 11.85 9.50 23.03
CA LEU A 210 12.55 10.53 22.27
C LEU A 210 11.75 11.83 22.22
N GLU A 211 10.46 11.75 21.88
CA GLU A 211 9.57 12.91 21.85
C GLU A 211 9.44 13.56 23.23
N ILE A 212 9.27 12.76 24.29
CA ILE A 212 9.23 13.26 25.67
C ILE A 212 10.51 14.05 26.00
N ASP A 213 11.67 13.54 25.60
CA ASP A 213 12.95 14.19 25.88
C ASP A 213 13.18 15.43 25.01
N LEU A 214 12.72 15.42 23.75
CA LEU A 214 12.69 16.59 22.88
C LEU A 214 11.79 17.68 23.46
N TYR A 215 10.61 17.34 23.97
CA TYR A 215 9.69 18.30 24.58
C TYR A 215 10.24 18.89 25.88
N LYS A 216 10.91 18.07 26.70
CA LYS A 216 11.64 18.58 27.88
C LYS A 216 12.76 19.55 27.50
N ALA A 217 13.49 19.27 26.42
CA ALA A 217 14.54 20.17 25.94
C ALA A 217 13.93 21.47 25.37
N PHE A 218 12.84 21.35 24.60
CA PHE A 218 12.09 22.48 24.05
C PHE A 218 11.59 23.44 25.14
N THR A 219 11.06 22.91 26.25
CA THR A 219 10.57 23.73 27.37
C THR A 219 11.66 24.37 28.23
N GLN A 220 12.93 24.01 28.02
CA GLN A 220 14.08 24.58 28.74
C GLN A 220 14.83 25.66 27.97
N GLN A 221 14.48 25.89 26.70
CA GLN A 221 15.06 26.92 25.84
C GLN A 221 14.05 28.05 25.56
N ASN A 222 14.51 29.18 25.00
CA ASN A 222 13.66 30.34 24.65
C ASN A 222 13.97 30.92 23.25
N ASP A 223 14.69 30.17 22.41
CA ASP A 223 15.17 30.61 21.10
C ASP A 223 14.22 30.18 19.97
N VAL A 224 13.47 29.09 20.15
CA VAL A 224 12.52 28.52 19.18
C VAL A 224 11.16 28.39 19.84
N ASP A 225 10.13 28.96 19.22
CA ASP A 225 8.76 28.98 19.77
C ASP A 225 7.85 27.86 19.21
N ASN A 226 8.34 27.10 18.22
CA ASN A 226 7.61 25.99 17.59
C ASN A 226 8.29 24.65 17.90
N PHE A 227 7.54 23.72 18.51
CA PHE A 227 8.06 22.42 18.92
C PHE A 227 8.55 21.58 17.73
N SER A 228 7.78 21.49 16.65
CA SER A 228 8.15 20.71 15.47
C SER A 228 9.45 21.23 14.84
N GLN A 229 9.58 22.55 14.69
CA GLN A 229 10.82 23.17 14.20
C GLN A 229 12.02 22.84 15.11
N PHE A 230 11.83 22.92 16.43
CA PHE A 230 12.86 22.55 17.39
C PHE A 230 13.24 21.08 17.26
N ALA A 231 12.27 20.18 17.24
CA ALA A 231 12.46 18.74 17.11
C ALA A 231 13.24 18.40 15.84
N TYR A 232 12.80 18.89 14.67
CA TYR A 232 13.51 18.68 13.41
C TYR A 232 14.96 19.18 13.46
N SER A 233 15.19 20.37 14.02
CA SER A 233 16.55 20.91 14.16
C SER A 233 17.46 20.09 15.08
N MET A 234 16.89 19.42 16.09
CA MET A 234 17.64 18.53 16.98
C MET A 234 17.94 17.19 16.31
N LEU A 235 16.97 16.63 15.59
CA LEU A 235 17.16 15.38 14.84
C LEU A 235 18.21 15.54 13.74
N ASP A 236 18.17 16.66 13.03
CA ASP A 236 19.16 17.02 12.00
C ASP A 236 20.57 17.15 12.61
N GLN A 237 20.71 17.86 13.74
CA GLN A 237 21.98 17.94 14.46
C GLN A 237 22.49 16.57 14.95
N ILE A 238 21.60 15.69 15.41
CA ILE A 238 21.96 14.33 15.80
C ILE A 238 22.52 13.55 14.60
N ASN A 239 21.87 13.68 13.43
CA ASN A 239 22.31 13.05 12.20
C ASN A 239 23.67 13.59 11.76
N ASP A 240 23.84 14.90 11.69
CA ASP A 240 25.10 15.57 11.33
C ASP A 240 26.26 15.15 12.23
N ILE A 241 26.05 15.13 13.55
CA ILE A 241 27.07 14.69 14.51
C ILE A 241 27.42 13.23 14.25
N THR A 242 26.42 12.37 14.01
CA THR A 242 26.66 10.95 13.74
C THR A 242 27.49 10.78 12.47
N LEU A 243 27.08 11.41 11.37
CA LEU A 243 27.76 11.32 10.07
C LEU A 243 29.15 11.97 10.07
N SER A 244 29.39 12.98 10.91
CA SER A 244 30.73 13.60 11.06
C SER A 244 31.81 12.62 11.57
N ASN A 245 31.41 11.50 12.18
CA ASN A 245 32.31 10.45 12.64
C ASN A 245 32.58 9.37 11.58
N VAL A 246 31.94 9.47 10.41
CA VAL A 246 32.04 8.49 9.32
C VAL A 246 33.04 8.98 8.27
N SER A 247 34.08 8.19 8.03
CA SER A 247 35.09 8.42 7.00
C SER A 247 34.69 7.77 5.68
N ASN A 248 35.09 8.38 4.55
CA ASN A 248 34.73 7.92 3.21
C ASN A 248 33.20 7.82 3.00
N LEU A 249 32.48 8.75 3.62
CA LEU A 249 31.03 8.82 3.58
C LEU A 249 30.53 8.97 2.14
N LYS A 250 29.57 8.12 1.78
CA LYS A 250 28.82 8.13 0.52
C LYS A 250 27.33 8.12 0.86
N HIS A 251 26.54 8.61 -0.08
CA HIS A 251 25.09 8.71 0.04
C HIS A 251 24.44 8.33 -1.29
N ALA A 252 23.24 7.76 -1.24
CA ALA A 252 22.41 7.48 -2.39
C ALA A 252 20.93 7.31 -1.99
N GLY A 253 20.08 7.33 -3.01
CA GLY A 253 18.63 7.30 -2.90
C GLY A 253 18.02 8.71 -2.93
N GLY A 254 16.71 8.81 -3.18
CA GLY A 254 15.93 10.06 -3.22
C GLY A 254 16.29 11.03 -4.36
N GLU A 255 15.31 11.77 -4.89
CA GLU A 255 15.59 12.82 -5.88
C GLU A 255 16.38 14.01 -5.26
N ASP A 256 16.20 14.25 -3.95
CA ASP A 256 16.88 15.30 -3.17
C ASP A 256 17.15 14.90 -1.69
N GLU A 257 17.07 13.60 -1.37
CA GLU A 257 17.20 13.09 0.02
C GLU A 257 18.22 11.95 0.10
N ASP A 258 19.18 12.04 1.01
CA ASP A 258 20.16 10.96 1.23
C ASP A 258 19.56 9.81 2.06
N THR A 259 18.67 9.00 1.47
CA THR A 259 17.94 7.95 2.19
C THR A 259 18.83 6.81 2.69
N ILE A 260 19.95 6.54 2.01
CA ILE A 260 20.95 5.54 2.43
C ILE A 260 22.35 6.16 2.40
N SER A 261 23.03 6.11 3.54
CA SER A 261 24.38 6.65 3.71
C SER A 261 25.33 5.59 4.26
N TRP A 262 26.55 5.48 3.73
CA TRP A 262 27.52 4.48 4.20
C TRP A 262 28.96 4.94 4.16
N GLY A 263 29.79 4.33 5.01
CA GLY A 263 31.22 4.62 5.10
C GLY A 263 31.88 3.82 6.21
N THR A 264 33.01 4.32 6.71
CA THR A 264 33.86 3.61 7.67
C THR A 264 34.05 4.41 8.96
N LEU A 265 33.83 3.77 10.10
CA LEU A 265 34.11 4.30 11.43
C LEU A 265 35.55 3.99 11.85
N SER A 266 36.00 4.62 12.93
CA SER A 266 37.28 4.30 13.55
C SER A 266 37.37 2.81 13.92
N GLY A 267 38.51 2.18 13.64
CA GLY A 267 38.73 0.77 13.95
C GLY A 267 38.25 -0.19 12.87
N ASN A 268 38.10 0.27 11.63
CA ASN A 268 37.73 -0.55 10.47
C ASN A 268 36.33 -1.20 10.57
N LEU A 269 35.38 -0.49 11.19
CA LEU A 269 33.97 -0.87 11.18
C LEU A 269 33.25 -0.16 10.04
N GLY A 270 32.43 -0.88 9.29
CA GLY A 270 31.48 -0.29 8.35
C GLY A 270 30.33 0.38 9.10
N TYR A 271 29.77 1.40 8.48
CA TYR A 271 28.58 2.09 8.93
C TYR A 271 27.61 2.21 7.76
N LEU A 272 26.37 1.84 8.00
CA LEU A 272 25.27 1.92 7.05
C LEU A 272 24.08 2.55 7.77
N ASN A 273 23.74 3.78 7.40
CA ASN A 273 22.53 4.45 7.85
C ASN A 273 21.45 4.31 6.78
N ILE A 274 20.25 3.96 7.23
CA ILE A 274 19.05 3.84 6.42
C ILE A 274 18.06 4.81 7.03
N ALA A 275 17.94 6.00 6.46
CA ALA A 275 17.12 7.09 7.00
C ALA A 275 15.63 6.91 6.68
N SER A 276 15.29 6.23 5.57
CA SER A 276 13.92 5.98 5.14
C SER A 276 13.83 4.67 4.36
N MET A 277 12.68 4.02 4.36
CA MET A 277 12.35 2.86 3.49
C MET A 277 11.28 3.21 2.43
N ILE A 278 11.11 4.50 2.18
CA ILE A 278 10.33 5.09 1.08
C ILE A 278 11.16 6.23 0.47
N ASN A 279 10.89 6.61 -0.78
CA ASN A 279 11.66 7.63 -1.51
C ASN A 279 13.12 7.21 -1.75
N VAL A 280 13.36 5.92 -2.00
CA VAL A 280 14.70 5.38 -2.33
C VAL A 280 14.97 5.55 -3.83
N VAL A 281 13.97 5.41 -4.68
CA VAL A 281 14.08 5.73 -6.11
C VAL A 281 14.48 7.20 -6.32
N THR A 282 15.35 7.46 -7.29
CA THR A 282 15.77 8.83 -7.67
C THR A 282 14.99 9.37 -8.88
N ASP A 283 14.23 8.51 -9.54
CA ASP A 283 13.34 8.78 -10.67
C ASP A 283 12.34 7.62 -10.73
N GLY A 284 11.04 7.89 -10.63
CA GLY A 284 10.01 6.86 -10.63
C GLY A 284 8.86 7.12 -9.67
N ASP A 285 8.00 6.10 -9.55
CA ASP A 285 6.84 6.12 -8.68
C ASP A 285 7.23 5.57 -7.30
N ILE A 286 7.16 6.42 -6.27
CA ILE A 286 7.47 6.08 -4.88
C ILE A 286 6.43 5.15 -4.25
N GLU A 287 5.22 5.05 -4.84
CA GLU A 287 4.17 4.14 -4.37
C GLU A 287 4.41 2.70 -4.85
N ASP A 288 5.29 2.51 -5.83
CA ASP A 288 5.71 1.20 -6.31
C ASP A 288 6.83 0.63 -5.41
N SER A 289 6.43 -0.02 -4.33
CA SER A 289 7.35 -0.67 -3.39
C SER A 289 8.35 -1.66 -4.02
N HIS A 290 8.03 -2.27 -5.18
CA HIS A 290 8.96 -3.16 -5.87
C HIS A 290 10.09 -2.37 -6.52
N LYS A 291 9.79 -1.25 -7.17
CA LYS A 291 10.82 -0.34 -7.70
C LYS A 291 11.68 0.24 -6.57
N GLU A 292 11.04 0.63 -5.47
CA GLU A 292 11.73 1.09 -4.27
C GLU A 292 12.70 0.02 -3.72
N ALA A 293 12.23 -1.24 -3.65
CA ALA A 293 13.07 -2.36 -3.20
C ALA A 293 14.21 -2.69 -4.18
N GLU A 294 14.01 -2.56 -5.50
CA GLU A 294 15.06 -2.72 -6.51
C GLU A 294 16.13 -1.63 -6.41
N ALA A 295 15.71 -0.37 -6.23
CA ALA A 295 16.61 0.76 -6.00
C ALA A 295 17.42 0.56 -4.71
N ALA A 296 16.76 0.20 -3.61
CA ALA A 296 17.43 -0.12 -2.35
C ALA A 296 18.45 -1.26 -2.52
N ASN A 297 18.09 -2.34 -3.21
CA ASN A 297 19.00 -3.46 -3.47
C ASN A 297 20.25 -3.04 -4.27
N THR A 298 20.07 -2.16 -5.25
CA THR A 298 21.17 -1.64 -6.06
C THR A 298 22.15 -0.83 -5.19
N ILE A 299 21.62 0.08 -4.38
CA ILE A 299 22.42 0.92 -3.47
C ILE A 299 23.14 0.05 -2.43
N LEU A 300 22.43 -0.88 -1.81
CA LEU A 300 22.98 -1.78 -0.79
C LEU A 300 24.08 -2.68 -1.35
N SER A 301 23.90 -3.23 -2.56
CA SER A 301 24.93 -4.03 -3.20
C SER A 301 26.25 -3.25 -3.36
N GLN A 302 26.16 -1.97 -3.72
CA GLN A 302 27.32 -1.08 -3.78
C GLN A 302 27.89 -0.79 -2.39
N ALA A 303 27.05 -0.53 -1.40
CA ALA A 303 27.47 -0.30 -0.03
C ALA A 303 28.20 -1.51 0.57
N PHE A 304 27.68 -2.71 0.43
CA PHE A 304 28.33 -3.93 0.92
C PHE A 304 29.63 -4.23 0.18
N GLU A 305 29.73 -3.97 -1.12
CA GLU A 305 30.99 -4.10 -1.85
C GLU A 305 32.04 -3.10 -1.35
N ASP A 306 31.66 -1.86 -1.05
CA ASP A 306 32.54 -0.85 -0.47
C ASP A 306 32.98 -1.20 0.97
N LEU A 307 32.13 -1.88 1.72
CA LEU A 307 32.34 -2.24 3.13
C LEU A 307 32.88 -3.66 3.33
N LYS A 308 33.13 -4.43 2.26
CA LYS A 308 33.49 -5.86 2.33
C LYS A 308 34.76 -6.17 3.15
N ASP A 309 35.67 -5.21 3.24
CA ASP A 309 36.96 -5.34 3.94
C ASP A 309 36.89 -4.83 5.39
N THR A 310 35.71 -4.42 5.86
CA THR A 310 35.49 -4.01 7.26
C THR A 310 35.34 -5.22 8.18
N ASP A 311 35.69 -5.05 9.45
CA ASP A 311 35.64 -6.13 10.45
C ASP A 311 34.21 -6.43 10.96
N GLY A 312 33.26 -5.54 10.65
CA GLY A 312 31.85 -5.63 11.01
C GLY A 312 31.12 -4.35 10.61
N ILE A 313 29.79 -4.40 10.55
CA ILE A 313 28.95 -3.27 10.10
C ILE A 313 28.00 -2.85 11.23
N VAL A 314 27.91 -1.54 11.48
CA VAL A 314 26.85 -0.91 12.27
C VAL A 314 25.73 -0.48 11.32
N ILE A 315 24.53 -0.99 11.56
CA ILE A 315 23.33 -0.58 10.82
C ILE A 315 22.56 0.41 11.68
N ASP A 316 22.40 1.64 11.20
CA ASP A 316 21.72 2.71 11.91
C ASP A 316 20.37 3.02 11.28
N VAL A 317 19.32 2.60 11.98
CA VAL A 317 17.90 2.84 11.65
C VAL A 317 17.21 3.69 12.72
N ARG A 318 17.97 4.40 13.58
CA ARG A 318 17.41 5.08 14.77
C ARG A 318 16.40 6.18 14.43
N LEU A 319 16.58 6.85 13.30
CA LEU A 319 15.70 7.92 12.81
C LEU A 319 14.83 7.48 11.63
N ASN A 320 14.80 6.17 11.35
CA ASN A 320 14.00 5.61 10.27
C ASN A 320 12.54 5.48 10.72
N SER A 321 11.63 6.17 10.05
CA SER A 321 10.18 6.11 10.32
C SER A 321 9.46 4.95 9.64
N GLY A 322 10.20 4.12 8.89
CA GLY A 322 9.66 3.02 8.10
C GLY A 322 9.51 3.40 6.63
N GLY A 323 8.44 2.89 6.01
CA GLY A 323 8.18 2.96 4.58
C GLY A 323 7.67 1.61 4.09
N HIS A 324 8.14 1.18 2.92
CA HIS A 324 7.68 -0.06 2.30
C HIS A 324 8.33 -1.31 2.91
N ASP A 325 7.53 -2.29 3.33
CA ASP A 325 8.02 -3.59 3.81
C ASP A 325 8.96 -4.28 2.81
N ALA A 326 8.70 -4.12 1.50
CA ALA A 326 9.53 -4.68 0.43
C ALA A 326 10.97 -4.15 0.48
N VAL A 327 11.16 -2.87 0.80
CA VAL A 327 12.48 -2.26 1.01
C VAL A 327 13.13 -2.84 2.27
N GLY A 328 12.37 -2.98 3.36
CA GLY A 328 12.84 -3.61 4.59
C GLY A 328 13.36 -5.03 4.38
N LEU A 329 12.66 -5.83 3.58
CA LEU A 329 13.11 -7.18 3.22
C LEU A 329 14.26 -7.21 2.23
N ALA A 330 14.30 -6.29 1.27
CA ALA A 330 15.45 -6.11 0.39
C ALA A 330 16.72 -5.88 1.24
N ILE A 331 16.66 -4.97 2.22
CA ILE A 331 17.74 -4.74 3.20
C ILE A 331 18.10 -6.02 3.94
N ALA A 332 17.11 -6.70 4.53
CA ALA A 332 17.34 -7.91 5.31
C ALA A 332 18.00 -9.02 4.46
N SER A 333 17.66 -9.13 3.18
CA SER A 333 18.15 -10.20 2.29
C SER A 333 19.67 -10.24 2.12
N HIS A 334 20.37 -9.13 2.35
CA HIS A 334 21.85 -9.08 2.29
C HIS A 334 22.52 -9.77 3.48
N PHE A 335 21.76 -10.13 4.52
CA PHE A 335 22.28 -10.75 5.75
C PHE A 335 21.97 -12.25 5.86
N PHE A 336 21.20 -12.80 4.92
CA PHE A 336 20.82 -14.21 4.91
C PHE A 336 21.18 -14.85 3.57
N SER A 337 21.56 -16.13 3.62
CA SER A 337 22.01 -16.92 2.46
C SER A 337 21.05 -18.04 2.11
#